data_AF-K1UJK5-F1
#
_entry.id   AF-K1UJK5-F1
#
_cell.length_a   1.000
_cell.length_b   1.000
_cell.length_c   1.000
_cell.angle_alpha   90.00
_cell.angle_beta   90.00
_cell.angle_gamma   90.00
#
_symmetry.space_group_name_H-M   'P 1'
#
loop_
_entity.id
_entity.type
_entity.pdbx_description
1 polymer ?
#
loop_
_entity_poly.entity_id
_entity_poly.type
_entity_poly.pdbx_seq_one_letter_code
_entity_poly.pdbx_strand_id
1 'polypeptide(L)' 'MFLHIVTQKGKGLKPAEENPGEFHSVSAFDLDHLTNPEMSPKDSFSNRFGNKLAPWARKCLTCAPLRQL' A
#
# COMPACT_ATOMS: atom_id res chain seq x y z
N MET A 1 23.08 -18.65 -17.45
CA MET A 1 23.23 -18.49 -15.99
C MET A 1 22.14 -17.56 -15.50
N PHE A 2 21.34 -17.98 -14.53
CA PHE A 2 20.27 -17.17 -13.92
C PHE A 2 20.62 -16.98 -12.44
N LEU A 3 20.64 -15.73 -11.99
CA LEU A 3 20.93 -15.38 -10.60
C LEU A 3 19.64 -14.86 -9.96
N HIS A 4 19.06 -15.67 -9.09
CA HIS A 4 17.89 -15.27 -8.31
C HIS A 4 18.35 -14.54 -7.05
N ILE A 5 18.11 -13.22 -6.99
CA ILE A 5 18.43 -12.39 -5.84
C ILE A 5 17.14 -12.05 -5.11
N VAL A 6 17.14 -12.27 -3.79
CA VAL A 6 16.07 -11.84 -2.90
C VAL A 6 16.53 -10.58 -2.17
N THR A 7 15.72 -9.52 -2.21
CA THR A 7 15.99 -8.25 -1.51
C THR A 7 14.91 -7.98 -0.46
N GLN A 8 15.25 -7.16 0.53
CA GLN A 8 14.31 -6.65 1.52
C GLN A 8 13.90 -5.22 1.13
N LYS A 9 12.60 -4.99 0.95
CA LYS A 9 12.09 -3.64 0.70
C LYS A 9 12.35 -2.75 1.91
N GLY A 10 12.87 -1.54 1.68
CA GLY A 10 13.24 -0.61 2.73
C GLY A 10 14.60 -0.86 3.39
N LYS A 11 15.42 -1.79 2.86
CA LYS A 11 16.71 -2.16 3.47
C LYS A 11 17.57 -0.92 3.80
N GLY A 12 18.02 -0.82 5.05
CA GLY A 12 18.85 0.30 5.53
C GLY A 12 18.06 1.45 6.17
N LEU A 13 16.73 1.41 6.14
CA LEU A 13 15.84 2.33 6.85
C LEU A 13 14.83 1.53 7.65
N LYS A 14 15.07 1.38 8.96
CA LYS A 14 14.27 0.51 9.84
C LYS A 14 12.74 0.73 9.72
N PRO A 15 12.20 1.97 9.70
CA PRO A 15 10.78 2.20 9.48
C PRO A 15 10.23 1.64 8.15
N ALA A 16 11.03 1.70 7.09
CA ALA A 16 10.66 1.17 5.78
C ALA A 16 10.83 -0.35 5.68
N GLU A 17 11.74 -0.95 6.45
CA GLU A 17 11.83 -2.40 6.60
C GLU A 17 10.63 -2.97 7.36
N GLU A 18 10.14 -2.27 8.39
CA GLU A 18 9.00 -2.67 9.22
C GLU A 18 7.65 -2.42 8.53
N ASN A 19 7.52 -1.33 7.76
CA ASN A 19 6.29 -0.99 7.04
C ASN A 19 6.53 -0.67 5.55
N PRO A 20 6.99 -1.65 4.74
CA PRO A 20 7.42 -1.41 3.35
C PRO A 20 6.29 -0.97 2.41
N GLY A 21 5.03 -1.11 2.83
CA GLY A 21 3.86 -0.63 2.09
C GLY A 21 3.71 0.89 2.16
N GLU A 22 3.80 1.46 3.36
CA GLU A 22 3.65 2.90 3.57
C GLU A 22 4.77 3.70 2.92
N PHE A 23 5.99 3.16 2.89
CA PHE A 23 7.14 3.79 2.24
C PHE A 23 7.21 3.55 0.71
N HIS A 24 6.18 2.95 0.10
CA HIS A 24 6.19 2.58 -1.31
C HIS A 24 5.99 3.75 -2.27
N SER A 25 5.48 4.89 -1.81
CA SER A 25 5.20 6.07 -2.65
C SER A 25 5.12 7.33 -1.78
N VAL A 26 6.21 7.62 -1.07
CA VAL A 26 6.30 8.77 -0.18
C VAL A 26 7.01 9.91 -0.90
N SER A 27 6.54 11.14 -0.69
CA SER A 27 7.26 12.35 -1.11
C SER A 27 8.60 12.45 -0.37
N ALA A 28 9.46 13.40 -0.77
CA ALA A 28 10.71 13.64 -0.05
C ALA A 28 10.41 13.82 1.45
N PHE A 29 10.94 12.92 2.27
CA PHE A 29 10.76 12.92 3.71
C PHE A 29 12.09 13.23 4.39
N ASP A 30 12.03 13.94 5.50
CA ASP A 30 13.19 14.28 6.30
C ASP A 30 13.62 13.05 7.11
N LEU A 31 14.90 12.70 7.07
CA LEU A 31 15.43 11.57 7.84
C LEU A 31 15.50 11.92 9.34
N ASP A 32 15.65 13.20 9.68
CA ASP A 32 15.75 13.69 11.05
C ASP A 32 14.36 13.89 11.68
N HIS A 33 13.35 14.05 10.83
CA HIS A 33 11.93 14.09 11.21
C HIS A 33 11.18 13.02 10.41
N LEU A 34 11.36 11.76 10.82
CA LEU A 34 10.54 10.61 10.43
C LEU A 34 9.09 10.80 10.91
N THR A 35 8.44 11.86 10.47
CA THR A 35 7.00 12.01 10.58
C THR A 35 6.36 11.06 9.58
N ASN A 36 5.25 10.48 9.99
CA ASN A 36 4.44 9.56 9.21
C ASN A 36 4.41 10.00 7.74
N PRO A 37 4.85 9.15 6.80
CA PRO A 37 4.92 9.55 5.41
C PRO A 37 3.60 10.16 4.95
N GLU A 38 3.68 11.25 4.19
CA GLU A 38 2.53 11.95 3.59
C GLU A 38 1.61 10.93 2.89
N MET A 39 0.56 10.53 3.59
CA MET A 39 -0.48 9.67 3.04
C MET A 39 -1.45 10.54 2.25
N SER A 40 -1.94 9.99 1.13
CA SER A 40 -3.00 10.64 0.35
C SER A 40 -4.14 11.08 1.29
N PRO A 41 -4.74 12.27 1.06
CA PRO A 41 -5.80 12.78 1.91
C PRO A 41 -6.88 11.72 2.15
N LYS A 42 -7.42 11.67 3.38
CA LYS A 42 -8.46 10.69 3.75
C LYS A 42 -9.67 10.72 2.81
N ASP A 43 -9.91 11.87 2.16
CA ASP A 43 -11.00 12.05 1.21
C ASP A 43 -10.56 12.13 -0.27
N SER A 44 -9.47 11.44 -0.62
CA SER A 44 -9.02 11.34 -2.00
C SER A 44 -10.05 10.67 -2.90
N PHE A 45 -9.97 10.94 -4.21
CA PHE A 45 -10.80 10.27 -5.22
C PHE A 45 -10.72 8.74 -5.08
N SER A 46 -9.52 8.20 -4.88
CA SER A 46 -9.29 6.76 -4.69
C SER A 46 -10.05 6.21 -3.49
N ASN A 47 -10.04 6.93 -2.36
CA ASN A 47 -10.80 6.53 -1.16
C ASN A 47 -12.31 6.58 -1.40
N ARG A 48 -12.81 7.66 -2.00
CA ARG A 48 -14.23 7.81 -2.36
C ARG A 48 -14.67 6.69 -3.31
N PHE A 49 -13.89 6.42 -4.35
CA PHE A 49 -14.13 5.36 -5.31
C PHE A 49 -14.17 3.98 -4.64
N GLY A 50 -13.13 3.62 -3.87
CA GLY A 50 -13.06 2.34 -3.17
C GLY A 50 -14.21 2.13 -2.18
N ASN A 51 -14.56 3.17 -1.42
CA ASN A 51 -15.68 3.14 -0.47
C ASN A 51 -17.04 2.93 -1.15
N LYS A 52 -17.22 3.42 -2.39
CA LYS A 52 -18.42 3.18 -3.18
C LYS A 52 -18.39 1.82 -3.89
N LEU A 53 -17.23 1.39 -4.37
CA LEU A 53 -17.08 0.13 -5.10
C LEU A 53 -17.20 -1.10 -4.18
N ALA A 54 -16.61 -1.07 -2.98
CA ALA A 54 -16.51 -2.24 -2.12
C ALA A 54 -17.89 -2.83 -1.70
N PRO A 55 -18.92 -2.03 -1.34
CA PRO A 55 -20.27 -2.56 -1.10
C PRO A 55 -20.92 -3.19 -2.33
N TRP A 56 -20.62 -2.70 -3.54
CA TRP A 56 -21.16 -3.23 -4.79
C TRP A 56 -20.49 -4.55 -5.15
N ALA A 57 -19.16 -4.61 -5.01
CA ALA A 57 -18.38 -5.82 -5.25
C ALA A 57 -18.83 -6.98 -4.34
N ARG A 58 -19.16 -6.72 -3.07
CA ARG A 58 -19.68 -7.74 -2.14
C ARG A 58 -21.03 -8.34 -2.54
N LYS A 59 -21.85 -7.58 -3.27
CA LYS A 59 -23.18 -8.02 -3.74
C LYS A 59 -23.12 -8.67 -5.13
N CYS A 60 -22.06 -8.39 -5.88
CA CYS A 60 -21.84 -8.91 -7.22
C CYS A 60 -21.11 -10.27 -7.17
N LEU A 61 -21.85 -11.36 -7.39
CA LEU A 61 -21.32 -12.73 -7.38
C LEU A 61 -20.28 -12.98 -8.50
N THR A 62 -20.25 -12.17 -9.55
CA THR A 62 -19.29 -12.26 -10.66
C THR A 62 -18.07 -11.36 -10.47
N CYS A 63 -18.15 -10.34 -9.61
CA CYS A 63 -17.08 -9.36 -9.39
C CYS A 63 -16.13 -9.76 -8.24
N ALA A 64 -16.55 -10.67 -7.37
CA ALA A 64 -15.75 -11.19 -6.28
C ALA A 64 -15.45 -12.68 -6.50
N PRO A 65 -14.37 -13.06 -7.21
CA PRO A 65 -13.96 -14.46 -7.34
C PRO A 65 -13.28 -14.98 -6.06
N LEU A 66 -13.64 -14.48 -4.88
CA LEU A 66 -13.03 -14.87 -3.60
C LEU A 66 -14.10 -15.10 -2.53
N ARG A 67 -15.02 -16.04 -2.80
CA ARG A 67 -15.54 -16.88 -1.72
C ARG A 67 -14.53 -18.02 -1.54
N GLN A 68 -13.74 -17.90 -0.46
CA GLN A 68 -13.05 -19.00 0.24
C GLN A 68 -12.02 -19.82 -0.56
N LEU A 69 -10.75 -19.41 -0.46
CA LEU A 69 -9.63 -20.30 -0.10
C LEU A 69 -8.76 -19.58 0.94
#